data_AF-A0A431NGT0-F1
#
_entry.id   AF-A0A431NGT0-F1
#
_cell.length_a   1.000
_cell.length_b   1.000
_cell.length_c   1.000
_cell.angle_alpha   90.00
_cell.angle_beta   90.00
_cell.angle_gamma   90.00
#
_symmetry.space_group_name_H-M   'P 1'
#
loop_
_entity.id
_entity.type
_entity.pdbx_description
1 polymer ?
#
loop_
_entity_poly.entity_id
_entity_poly.type
_entity_poly.pdbx_seq_one_letter_code
_entity_poly.pdbx_strand_id
1 'polypeptide(L)'
;MSMAAAPTKSTAQRLGVLAFVLSAIAFVCASILWLPTHHIADLVVAPQFILAYIGLLALIVLYRLSVDGSTLRSERAAVERFLKRVADTPRVEGKAALVKGLTRERAGGQSSDAAGEQFTAQSDLLRKIALIVRQAGATEASKLYEQGVLPSAYALRSYGISTPYRGAATADLVIRIALLGTFVGIVAALTIASGGLTSGASGAGKLNEMQRVLQDLLASAAAKFWISAAGLAGAVVLLMFERYCLRSVSALADRLGALLDELLSEPEAARLLCKAEIGSTDPIRDQLLMIAEQIKASADQWVLTVKIGGAGASGVPTVSLGRPT
;
A
#
# COMPACT_ATOMS: atom_id res chain seq x y z
N MET A 1 30.39 -14.57 -16.73
CA MET A 1 29.29 -15.56 -16.76
C MET A 1 28.15 -15.02 -15.91
N SER A 2 27.06 -14.59 -16.56
CA SER A 2 25.88 -14.07 -15.86
C SER A 2 25.06 -15.25 -15.34
N MET A 3 25.06 -15.49 -14.03
CA MET A 3 24.15 -16.46 -13.41
C MET A 3 22.75 -15.85 -13.39
N ALA A 4 21.91 -16.26 -14.34
CA ALA A 4 20.49 -15.95 -14.31
C ALA A 4 19.88 -16.58 -13.05
N ALA A 5 19.44 -15.73 -12.11
CA ALA A 5 18.85 -16.18 -10.86
C ALA A 5 17.59 -17.03 -11.14
N ALA A 6 17.56 -18.25 -10.58
CA ALA A 6 16.43 -19.15 -10.74
C ALA A 6 15.14 -18.49 -10.23
N PRO A 7 14.03 -18.57 -10.97
CA PRO A 7 12.77 -17.97 -10.56
C PRO A 7 12.30 -18.62 -9.24
N THR A 8 12.08 -17.78 -8.23
CA THR A 8 11.54 -18.22 -6.94
C THR A 8 10.21 -18.95 -7.12
N LYS A 9 9.90 -19.96 -6.29
CA LYS A 9 8.64 -20.73 -6.40
C LYS A 9 7.37 -19.86 -6.48
N SER A 10 7.40 -18.67 -5.88
CA SER A 10 6.33 -17.66 -5.94
C SER A 10 6.08 -17.11 -7.35
N THR A 11 7.13 -16.81 -8.12
CA THR A 11 6.98 -16.27 -9.47
C THR A 11 6.47 -17.32 -10.45
N ALA A 12 6.91 -18.57 -10.33
CA ALA A 12 6.41 -19.68 -11.13
C ALA A 12 4.90 -19.93 -10.90
N GLN A 13 4.45 -19.87 -9.64
CA GLN A 13 3.03 -20.02 -9.31
C GLN A 13 2.18 -18.86 -9.86
N ARG A 14 2.66 -17.61 -9.75
CA ARG A 14 1.98 -16.43 -10.31
C ARG A 14 1.86 -16.52 -11.84
N LEU A 15 2.93 -16.96 -12.52
CA LEU A 15 2.94 -17.16 -13.97
C LEU A 15 1.97 -18.26 -14.40
N GLY A 16 1.93 -19.38 -13.68
CA GLY A 16 1.02 -20.49 -13.99
C GLY A 16 -0.45 -20.08 -13.90
N VAL A 17 -0.84 -19.34 -12.86
CA VAL A 17 -2.22 -18.89 -12.72
C VAL A 17 -2.56 -17.78 -13.72
N LEU A 18 -1.64 -16.87 -14.01
CA LEU A 18 -1.86 -15.84 -15.02
C LEU A 18 -2.00 -16.44 -16.43
N ALA A 19 -1.21 -17.48 -16.74
CA ALA A 19 -1.34 -18.25 -17.97
C ALA A 19 -2.70 -18.99 -18.04
N PHE A 20 -3.18 -19.54 -16.93
CA PHE A 20 -4.50 -20.16 -16.85
C PHE A 20 -5.63 -19.15 -17.09
N VAL A 21 -5.57 -17.98 -16.46
CA VAL A 21 -6.56 -16.90 -16.65
C VAL A 21 -6.52 -16.38 -18.08
N LEU A 22 -5.34 -16.15 -18.65
CA LEU A 22 -5.19 -15.76 -20.06
C LEU A 22 -5.70 -16.83 -21.01
N SER A 23 -5.46 -18.11 -20.72
CA SER A 23 -5.99 -19.22 -21.50
C SER A 23 -7.51 -19.28 -21.45
N ALA A 24 -8.11 -19.07 -20.28
CA ALA A 24 -9.56 -18.99 -20.13
C ALA A 24 -10.16 -17.80 -20.90
N ILE A 25 -9.53 -16.62 -20.80
CA ILE A 25 -9.95 -15.43 -21.56
C ILE A 25 -9.79 -15.67 -23.07
N ALA A 26 -8.66 -16.21 -23.50
CA ALA A 26 -8.39 -16.50 -24.91
C ALA A 26 -9.37 -17.55 -25.45
N PHE A 27 -9.73 -18.56 -24.67
CA PHE A 27 -10.74 -19.55 -25.04
C PHE A 27 -12.12 -18.91 -25.21
N VAL A 28 -12.53 -18.03 -24.29
CA VAL A 28 -13.79 -17.28 -24.41
C VAL A 28 -13.76 -16.35 -25.63
N CYS A 29 -12.68 -15.60 -25.84
CA CYS A 29 -12.52 -14.71 -26.99
C CYS A 29 -12.49 -15.48 -28.32
N ALA A 30 -11.77 -16.59 -28.39
CA ALA A 30 -11.71 -17.44 -29.59
C ALA A 30 -13.07 -18.05 -29.91
N SER A 31 -13.81 -18.49 -28.88
CA SER A 31 -15.18 -18.98 -29.02
C SER A 31 -16.10 -17.88 -29.56
N ILE A 32 -15.93 -16.62 -29.14
CA ILE A 32 -16.74 -15.50 -29.64
C ILE A 32 -16.34 -15.11 -31.08
N LEU A 33 -15.04 -15.09 -31.40
CA LEU A 33 -14.52 -14.61 -32.68
C LEU A 33 -14.83 -15.54 -33.86
N TRP A 34 -15.00 -16.84 -33.58
CA TRP A 34 -15.31 -17.85 -34.60
C TRP A 34 -16.80 -18.04 -34.87
N LEU A 35 -17.69 -17.43 -34.08
CA LEU A 35 -19.12 -17.54 -34.32
C LEU A 35 -19.59 -16.54 -35.39
N PRO A 36 -20.39 -16.99 -36.38
CA PRO A 36 -21.08 -16.08 -37.29
C PRO A 36 -21.92 -15.07 -36.50
N THR A 37 -21.94 -13.81 -36.95
CA THR A 37 -22.58 -12.68 -36.22
C THR A 37 -24.04 -12.92 -35.84
N HIS A 38 -24.76 -13.75 -36.59
CA HIS A 38 -26.14 -14.13 -36.33
C HIS A 38 -26.32 -15.11 -35.15
N HIS A 39 -25.28 -15.88 -34.78
CA HIS A 39 -25.34 -16.81 -33.65
C HIS A 39 -24.83 -16.24 -32.32
N ILE A 40 -24.22 -15.04 -32.35
CA ILE A 40 -23.71 -14.38 -31.15
C ILE A 40 -24.86 -14.06 -30.18
N ALA A 41 -26.02 -13.64 -30.71
CA ALA A 41 -27.17 -13.29 -29.89
C ALA A 41 -27.74 -14.51 -29.14
N ASP A 42 -27.85 -15.65 -29.81
CA ASP A 42 -28.31 -16.91 -29.20
C ASP A 42 -27.34 -17.40 -28.13
N LEU A 43 -26.03 -17.28 -28.38
CA LEU A 43 -25.00 -17.66 -27.43
C LEU A 43 -25.05 -16.79 -26.15
N VAL A 44 -25.20 -15.47 -26.30
CA VAL A 44 -25.25 -14.52 -25.18
C VAL A 44 -26.53 -14.69 -24.34
N VAL A 45 -27.63 -15.15 -24.95
CA VAL A 45 -28.88 -15.46 -24.23
C VAL A 45 -28.81 -16.81 -23.52
N ALA A 46 -27.95 -17.72 -23.97
CA ALA A 46 -27.89 -19.06 -23.40
C ALA A 46 -27.49 -19.05 -21.91
N PRO A 47 -28.15 -19.86 -21.06
CA PRO A 47 -27.86 -19.90 -19.61
C PRO A 47 -26.42 -20.32 -19.32
N GLN A 48 -25.82 -21.12 -20.19
CA GLN A 48 -24.41 -21.50 -20.13
C GLN A 48 -23.46 -20.29 -20.22
N PHE A 49 -23.81 -19.27 -20.99
CA PHE A 49 -23.00 -18.04 -21.08
C PHE A 49 -23.03 -17.29 -19.75
N ILE A 50 -24.21 -17.15 -19.14
CA ILE A 50 -24.37 -16.50 -17.82
C ILE A 50 -23.53 -17.23 -16.77
N LEU A 51 -23.63 -18.58 -16.72
CA LEU A 51 -22.86 -19.38 -15.78
C LEU A 51 -21.35 -19.28 -16.02
N ALA A 52 -20.90 -19.35 -17.27
CA ALA A 52 -19.49 -19.19 -17.63
C ALA A 52 -18.97 -17.80 -17.25
N TYR A 53 -19.77 -16.76 -17.46
CA TYR A 53 -19.42 -15.38 -17.15
C TYR A 53 -19.31 -15.14 -15.63
N ILE A 54 -20.29 -15.62 -14.86
CA ILE A 54 -20.25 -15.58 -13.39
C ILE A 54 -19.06 -16.38 -12.87
N GLY A 55 -18.80 -17.56 -13.44
CA GLY A 55 -17.62 -18.39 -13.12
C GLY A 55 -16.31 -17.66 -13.38
N LEU A 56 -16.20 -16.94 -14.51
CA LEU A 56 -15.03 -16.12 -14.83
C LEU A 56 -14.84 -14.98 -13.82
N LEU A 57 -15.91 -14.26 -13.46
CA LEU A 57 -15.85 -13.22 -12.44
C LEU A 57 -15.41 -13.78 -11.08
N ALA A 58 -15.98 -14.90 -10.66
CA ALA A 58 -15.62 -15.58 -9.43
C ALA A 58 -14.15 -16.04 -9.43
N LEU A 59 -13.66 -16.56 -10.56
CA LEU A 59 -12.26 -16.95 -10.73
C LEU A 59 -11.32 -15.74 -10.59
N ILE A 60 -11.66 -14.60 -11.20
CA ILE A 60 -10.87 -13.37 -11.10
C ILE A 60 -10.81 -12.89 -9.65
N VAL A 61 -11.95 -12.88 -8.94
CA VAL A 61 -12.03 -12.50 -7.53
C VAL A 61 -11.19 -13.45 -6.67
N LEU A 62 -11.36 -14.77 -6.83
CA LEU A 62 -10.64 -15.78 -6.06
C LEU A 62 -9.13 -15.74 -6.30
N TYR A 63 -8.72 -15.52 -7.56
CA TYR A 63 -7.32 -15.35 -7.91
C TYR A 63 -6.70 -14.16 -7.15
N ARG A 64 -7.40 -13.03 -7.13
CA ARG A 64 -6.94 -11.84 -6.42
C ARG A 64 -6.85 -12.06 -4.91
N LEU A 65 -7.88 -12.63 -4.31
CA LEU A 65 -7.89 -13.01 -2.90
C LEU A 65 -6.69 -13.92 -2.55
N SER A 66 -6.38 -14.88 -3.42
CA SER A 66 -5.25 -15.80 -3.24
C SER A 66 -3.89 -15.10 -3.33
N VAL A 67 -3.68 -14.27 -4.35
CA VAL A 67 -2.42 -13.53 -4.54
C VAL A 67 -2.17 -12.54 -3.41
N ASP A 68 -3.18 -11.74 -3.07
CA ASP A 68 -3.07 -10.72 -2.03
C ASP A 68 -2.94 -11.39 -0.65
N GLY A 69 -3.71 -12.46 -0.40
CA GLY A 69 -3.60 -13.24 0.84
C GLY A 69 -2.27 -13.98 1.02
N SER A 70 -1.63 -14.42 -0.07
CA SER A 70 -0.27 -15.00 -0.01
C SER A 70 0.77 -13.95 0.37
N THR A 71 0.67 -12.75 -0.22
CA THR A 71 1.58 -11.63 0.03
C THR A 71 1.44 -11.14 1.47
N LEU A 72 0.20 -10.98 1.95
CA LEU A 72 -0.07 -10.62 3.34
C LEU A 72 0.50 -11.64 4.33
N ARG A 73 0.36 -12.94 4.04
CA ARG A 73 0.92 -14.00 4.90
C ARG A 73 2.44 -13.96 4.94
N SER A 74 3.10 -13.74 3.80
CA SER A 74 4.56 -13.62 3.77
C SER A 74 5.06 -12.36 4.50
N GLU A 75 4.38 -11.23 4.32
CA GLU A 75 4.66 -9.98 5.03
C GLU A 75 4.53 -10.16 6.55
N ARG A 76 3.40 -10.73 6.98
CA ARG A 76 3.15 -11.03 8.39
C ARG A 76 4.21 -11.96 8.97
N ALA A 77 4.55 -13.04 8.27
CA ALA A 77 5.57 -13.97 8.74
C ALA A 77 6.98 -13.34 8.77
N ALA A 78 7.31 -12.43 7.86
CA ALA A 78 8.57 -11.69 7.88
C ALA A 78 8.64 -10.74 9.08
N VAL A 79 7.57 -9.97 9.31
CA VAL A 79 7.43 -9.05 10.44
C VAL A 79 7.47 -9.80 11.77
N GLU A 80 6.68 -10.87 11.93
CA GLU A 80 6.65 -11.65 13.18
C GLU A 80 8.03 -12.29 13.47
N ARG A 81 8.74 -12.78 12.45
CA ARG A 81 10.13 -13.26 12.61
C ARG A 81 11.07 -12.15 13.06
N PHE A 82 10.94 -10.95 12.49
CA PHE A 82 11.73 -9.78 12.90
C PHE A 82 11.43 -9.37 14.34
N LEU A 83 10.15 -9.20 14.69
CA LEU A 83 9.69 -8.87 16.04
C LEU A 83 10.22 -9.88 17.06
N LYS A 84 10.12 -11.18 16.75
CA LYS A 84 10.64 -12.23 17.61
C LYS A 84 12.15 -12.12 17.82
N ARG A 85 12.94 -11.86 16.76
CA ARG A 85 14.39 -11.67 16.89
C ARG A 85 14.75 -10.45 17.74
N VAL A 86 14.01 -9.35 17.59
CA VAL A 86 14.23 -8.16 18.41
C VAL A 86 13.92 -8.44 19.87
N ALA A 87 12.83 -9.17 20.16
CA ALA A 87 12.47 -9.59 21.50
C ALA A 87 13.49 -10.57 22.13
N ASP A 88 13.99 -11.52 21.35
CA ASP A 88 14.97 -12.52 21.78
C ASP A 88 16.38 -11.94 21.98
N THR A 89 16.63 -10.70 21.54
CA THR A 89 17.94 -10.05 21.67
C THR A 89 18.02 -9.28 23.00
N PRO A 90 18.81 -9.74 23.99
CA PRO A 90 18.78 -9.17 25.35
C PRO A 90 19.50 -7.82 25.44
N ARG A 91 20.46 -7.54 24.56
CA ARG A 91 21.26 -6.31 24.58
C ARG A 91 20.65 -5.24 23.70
N VAL A 92 20.53 -4.03 24.24
CA VAL A 92 20.06 -2.83 23.55
C VAL A 92 20.86 -2.56 22.27
N GLU A 93 22.18 -2.73 22.31
CA GLU A 93 23.08 -2.61 21.15
C GLU A 93 22.70 -3.57 20.03
N GLY A 94 22.36 -4.81 20.38
CA GLY A 94 21.94 -5.83 19.42
C GLY A 94 20.60 -5.49 18.77
N LYS A 95 19.63 -4.99 19.56
CA LYS A 95 18.34 -4.53 19.03
C LYS A 95 18.52 -3.35 18.07
N ALA A 96 19.31 -2.35 18.46
CA ALA A 96 19.64 -1.20 17.62
C ALA A 96 20.38 -1.62 16.34
N ALA A 97 21.31 -2.56 16.42
CA ALA A 97 22.02 -3.11 15.27
C ALA A 97 21.08 -3.85 14.30
N LEU A 98 20.12 -4.64 14.80
CA LEU A 98 19.12 -5.32 13.97
C LEU A 98 18.24 -4.31 13.22
N VAL A 99 17.75 -3.28 13.91
CA VAL A 99 16.93 -2.22 13.31
C VAL A 99 17.74 -1.41 12.29
N LYS A 100 18.99 -1.09 12.60
CA LYS A 100 19.92 -0.41 11.66
C LYS A 100 20.29 -1.31 10.48
N GLY A 101 20.32 -2.63 10.67
CA GLY A 101 20.50 -3.61 9.60
C GLY A 101 19.42 -3.49 8.52
N LEU A 102 18.19 -3.12 8.90
CA LEU A 102 17.10 -2.88 7.93
C LEU A 102 17.39 -1.68 7.01
N THR A 103 18.16 -0.69 7.44
CA THR A 103 18.39 0.54 6.65
C THR A 103 19.56 0.45 5.68
N ARG A 104 20.44 -0.54 5.85
CA ARG A 104 21.74 -0.63 5.15
C ARG A 104 21.66 -1.18 3.72
N GLU A 105 20.51 -1.72 3.32
CA GLU A 105 20.35 -2.61 2.16
C GLU A 105 20.37 -1.95 0.76
N ARG A 106 21.05 -0.81 0.54
CA ARG A 106 21.18 -0.29 -0.83
C ARG A 106 22.37 0.57 -1.17
N ALA A 107 23.27 0.82 -0.22
CA ALA A 107 24.49 1.56 -0.50
C ALA A 107 25.57 0.63 -1.10
N GLY A 108 25.26 -0.09 -2.18
CA GLY A 108 26.22 -0.66 -3.16
C GLY A 108 27.38 -1.56 -2.71
N GLY A 109 27.57 -1.84 -1.42
CA GLY A 109 28.71 -2.58 -0.90
C GLY A 109 28.34 -4.03 -0.61
N GLN A 110 29.06 -4.98 -1.22
CA GLN A 110 29.09 -6.39 -0.83
C GLN A 110 29.45 -6.50 0.66
N SER A 111 28.45 -6.52 1.54
CA SER A 111 28.64 -6.71 2.98
C SER A 111 28.30 -8.15 3.33
N SER A 112 29.21 -8.83 4.03
CA SER A 112 29.17 -10.26 4.37
C SER A 112 28.05 -10.70 5.34
N ASP A 113 27.12 -9.81 5.70
CA ASP A 113 26.04 -10.11 6.67
C ASP A 113 24.80 -10.64 5.93
N ALA A 114 24.87 -11.90 5.50
CA ALA A 114 23.82 -12.61 4.77
C ALA A 114 22.45 -12.65 5.47
N ALA A 115 22.39 -12.35 6.77
CA ALA A 115 21.17 -12.41 7.56
C ALA A 115 20.30 -11.14 7.49
N GLY A 116 20.87 -9.97 7.19
CA GLY A 116 20.14 -8.70 7.11
C GLY A 116 19.47 -8.49 5.75
N GLU A 117 20.21 -8.76 4.67
CA GLU A 117 19.75 -8.62 3.27
C GLU A 117 18.61 -9.59 2.89
N GLN A 118 18.39 -10.66 3.67
CA GLN A 118 17.27 -11.56 3.40
C GLN A 118 15.91 -11.00 3.84
N PHE A 119 15.86 -10.04 4.77
CA PHE A 119 14.60 -9.59 5.38
C PHE A 119 13.96 -8.42 4.65
N THR A 120 14.76 -7.46 4.23
CA THR A 120 14.31 -6.22 3.61
C THR A 120 13.99 -6.38 2.12
N ALA A 121 14.62 -7.34 1.44
CA ALA A 121 14.20 -7.82 0.12
C ALA A 121 12.82 -8.54 0.13
N GLN A 122 12.37 -9.06 1.28
CA GLN A 122 11.15 -9.88 1.38
C GLN A 122 9.89 -9.11 1.78
N SER A 123 10.01 -7.93 2.40
CA SER A 123 8.87 -7.22 2.99
C SER A 123 8.86 -5.74 2.64
N ASP A 124 7.80 -5.30 1.94
CA ASP A 124 7.57 -3.89 1.65
C ASP A 124 7.31 -3.09 2.93
N LEU A 125 6.70 -3.71 3.96
CA LEU A 125 6.45 -3.08 5.25
C LEU A 125 7.75 -2.80 5.99
N LEU A 126 8.63 -3.80 6.12
CA LEU A 126 9.96 -3.64 6.71
C LEU A 126 10.79 -2.61 5.95
N ARG A 127 10.66 -2.55 4.62
CA ARG A 127 11.31 -1.55 3.79
C ARG A 127 10.82 -0.12 4.08
N LYS A 128 9.50 0.07 4.24
CA LYS A 128 8.94 1.36 4.64
C LYS A 128 9.41 1.77 6.04
N ILE A 129 9.48 0.82 6.97
CA ILE A 129 10.06 1.05 8.30
C ILE A 129 11.52 1.47 8.20
N ALA A 130 12.32 0.77 7.41
CA ALA A 130 13.72 1.12 7.20
C ALA A 130 13.87 2.57 6.70
N LEU A 131 12.97 3.03 5.82
CA LEU A 131 12.95 4.43 5.38
C LEU A 131 12.60 5.38 6.53
N ILE A 132 11.62 5.05 7.37
CA ILE A 132 11.24 5.87 8.53
C ILE A 132 12.38 5.93 9.55
N VAL A 133 12.99 4.79 9.88
CA VAL A 133 14.14 4.71 10.78
C VAL A 133 15.30 5.52 10.22
N ARG A 134 15.54 5.46 8.91
CA ARG A 134 16.57 6.28 8.26
C ARG A 134 16.27 7.78 8.35
N GLN A 135 15.01 8.18 8.18
CA GLN A 135 14.59 9.57 8.33
C GLN A 135 14.66 10.05 9.79
N ALA A 136 14.28 9.19 10.74
CA ALA A 136 14.41 9.43 12.17
C ALA A 136 15.88 9.53 12.61
N GLY A 137 16.77 8.75 12.00
CA GLY A 137 18.21 8.84 12.23
C GLY A 137 18.85 10.10 11.61
N ALA A 138 18.25 10.66 10.55
CA ALA A 138 18.69 11.90 9.93
C ALA A 138 18.21 13.15 10.66
N THR A 139 17.12 13.05 11.44
CA THR A 139 16.62 14.14 12.27
C THR A 139 17.31 14.08 13.64
N GLU A 140 17.74 15.24 14.17
CA GLU A 140 18.37 15.28 15.50
C GLU A 140 17.39 14.69 16.53
N ALA A 141 17.78 13.57 17.15
CA ALA A 141 16.98 12.89 18.18
C ALA A 141 16.51 13.85 19.29
N SER A 142 17.27 14.93 19.55
CA SER A 142 16.89 15.99 20.49
C SER A 142 15.67 16.80 20.04
N LYS A 143 15.56 17.16 18.76
CA LYS A 143 14.38 17.89 18.22
C LYS A 143 13.14 17.03 18.19
N LEU A 144 13.30 15.74 17.91
CA LEU A 144 12.21 14.77 18.00
C LEU A 144 11.68 14.74 19.45
N TYR A 145 12.57 14.53 20.43
CA TYR A 145 12.19 14.47 21.85
C TYR A 145 11.53 15.77 22.35
N GLU A 146 12.05 16.94 21.94
CA GLU A 146 11.52 18.26 22.32
C GLU A 146 10.18 18.60 21.64
N GLN A 147 9.91 18.05 20.46
CA GLN A 147 8.64 18.26 19.76
C GLN A 147 7.52 17.31 20.21
N GLY A 148 7.75 16.48 21.24
CA GLY A 148 6.76 15.51 21.72
C GLY A 148 6.42 14.49 20.64
N VAL A 149 7.46 13.85 20.08
CA VAL A 149 7.45 12.88 18.98
C VAL A 149 6.09 12.25 18.74
N LEU A 150 5.51 12.52 17.56
CA LEU A 150 4.39 11.72 17.07
C LEU A 150 4.77 10.23 17.21
N PRO A 151 3.98 9.41 17.92
CA PRO A 151 4.28 7.98 18.09
C PRO A 151 4.72 7.41 16.76
N SER A 152 5.82 6.66 16.69
CA SER A 152 6.29 6.13 15.41
C SER A 152 5.22 5.28 14.71
N ALA A 153 4.26 4.75 15.48
CA ALA A 153 3.00 4.19 14.99
C ALA A 153 2.18 5.16 14.13
N TYR A 154 2.05 6.43 14.53
CA TYR A 154 1.40 7.48 13.75
C TYR A 154 2.19 7.84 12.49
N ALA A 155 3.52 7.93 12.57
CA ALA A 155 4.37 8.14 11.40
C ALA A 155 4.21 6.98 10.39
N LEU A 156 4.24 5.73 10.86
CA LEU A 156 3.97 4.55 10.04
C LEU A 156 2.61 4.62 9.36
N ARG A 157 1.61 5.15 10.06
CA ARG A 157 0.26 5.35 9.51
C ARG A 157 0.21 6.47 8.46
N SER A 158 0.95 7.55 8.64
CA SER A 158 0.98 8.71 7.74
C SER A 158 1.86 8.48 6.49
N TYR A 159 2.94 7.72 6.60
CA TYR A 159 3.85 7.36 5.49
C TYR A 159 3.27 6.36 4.49
N GLY A 160 1.95 6.20 4.46
CA GLY A 160 1.32 5.48 3.38
C GLY A 160 1.47 3.96 3.49
N ILE A 161 1.29 3.39 4.68
CA ILE A 161 0.70 2.02 4.73
C ILE A 161 -0.66 2.02 3.98
N SER A 162 -1.28 3.20 3.85
CA SER A 162 -2.38 3.52 2.96
C SER A 162 -2.02 3.67 1.47
N THR A 163 -0.81 3.34 0.98
CA THR A 163 -0.66 3.09 -0.47
C THR A 163 -1.73 2.05 -0.79
N PRO A 164 -2.77 2.39 -1.56
CA PRO A 164 -3.92 1.55 -1.67
C PRO A 164 -3.39 0.21 -2.13
N TYR A 165 -3.59 -0.82 -1.31
CA TYR A 165 -3.56 -2.17 -1.83
C TYR A 165 -4.34 -2.07 -3.14
N ARG A 166 -3.74 -2.50 -4.26
CA ARG A 166 -4.34 -2.34 -5.60
C ARG A 166 -5.78 -2.87 -5.69
N GLY A 167 -6.26 -3.57 -4.65
CA GLY A 167 -7.63 -3.91 -4.30
C GLY A 167 -8.68 -2.89 -4.74
N ALA A 168 -8.61 -1.62 -4.31
CA ALA A 168 -9.66 -0.65 -4.64
C ALA A 168 -9.82 -0.43 -6.16
N ALA A 169 -8.70 -0.33 -6.89
CA ALA A 169 -8.72 -0.22 -8.35
C ALA A 169 -9.22 -1.50 -9.03
N THR A 170 -8.98 -2.67 -8.44
CA THR A 170 -9.46 -3.94 -8.98
C THR A 170 -10.93 -4.22 -8.67
N ALA A 171 -11.45 -3.75 -7.53
CA ALA A 171 -12.87 -3.83 -7.21
C ALA A 171 -13.68 -3.00 -8.22
N ASP A 172 -13.21 -1.79 -8.54
CA ASP A 172 -13.79 -0.96 -9.59
C ASP A 172 -13.75 -1.66 -10.96
N LEU A 173 -12.63 -2.30 -11.30
CA LEU A 173 -12.51 -3.07 -12.54
C LEU A 173 -13.51 -4.24 -12.62
N VAL A 174 -13.73 -4.98 -11.53
CA VAL A 174 -14.72 -6.07 -11.48
C VAL A 174 -16.14 -5.54 -11.70
N ILE A 175 -16.48 -4.40 -11.08
CA ILE A 175 -17.77 -3.73 -11.28
C ILE A 175 -17.94 -3.32 -12.75
N ARG A 176 -16.91 -2.69 -13.35
CA ARG A 176 -16.93 -2.27 -14.75
C ARG A 176 -17.11 -3.45 -15.71
N ILE A 177 -16.43 -4.56 -15.46
CA ILE A 177 -16.60 -5.79 -16.24
C ILE A 177 -18.04 -6.28 -16.13
N ALA A 178 -18.58 -6.41 -14.92
CA ALA A 178 -19.95 -6.88 -14.72
C ALA A 178 -21.02 -5.98 -15.37
N LEU A 179 -20.82 -4.66 -15.32
CA LEU A 179 -21.68 -3.70 -16.03
C LEU A 179 -21.59 -3.87 -17.55
N LEU A 180 -20.39 -4.08 -18.10
CA LEU A 180 -20.20 -4.36 -19.52
C LEU A 180 -20.94 -5.64 -19.93
N GLY A 181 -20.86 -6.70 -19.13
CA GLY A 181 -21.59 -7.96 -19.39
C GLY A 181 -23.11 -7.76 -19.41
N THR A 182 -23.63 -6.95 -18.49
CA THR A 182 -25.06 -6.60 -18.44
C THR A 182 -25.48 -5.80 -19.67
N PHE A 183 -24.68 -4.81 -20.06
CA PHE A 183 -24.94 -3.99 -21.24
C PHE A 183 -24.97 -4.81 -22.53
N VAL A 184 -23.96 -5.67 -22.74
CA VAL A 184 -23.90 -6.59 -23.89
C VAL A 184 -25.13 -7.50 -23.91
N GLY A 185 -25.54 -8.01 -22.75
CA GLY A 185 -26.73 -8.84 -22.63
C GLY A 185 -28.01 -8.12 -23.03
N ILE A 186 -28.18 -6.86 -22.64
CA ILE A 186 -29.36 -6.04 -23.00
C ILE A 186 -29.39 -5.77 -24.51
N VAL A 187 -28.26 -5.37 -25.09
CA VAL A 187 -28.15 -5.12 -26.54
C VAL A 187 -28.53 -6.38 -27.32
N ALA A 188 -28.01 -7.55 -26.94
CA ALA A 188 -28.35 -8.82 -27.58
C ALA A 188 -29.85 -9.16 -27.48
N ALA A 189 -30.48 -8.93 -26.32
CA ALA A 189 -31.91 -9.15 -26.14
C ALA A 189 -32.75 -8.22 -27.03
N LEU A 190 -32.37 -6.94 -27.13
CA LEU A 190 -33.04 -5.97 -28.00
C LEU A 190 -32.92 -6.35 -29.47
N THR A 191 -31.75 -6.82 -29.91
CA THR A 191 -31.54 -7.28 -31.29
C THR A 191 -32.48 -8.43 -31.63
N ILE A 192 -32.61 -9.44 -30.76
CA ILE A 192 -33.51 -10.58 -30.97
C ILE A 192 -34.97 -10.13 -31.03
N ALA A 193 -35.40 -9.28 -30.10
CA ALA A 193 -36.77 -8.76 -30.09
C ALA A 193 -37.09 -7.90 -31.33
N SER A 194 -36.14 -7.11 -31.81
CA SER A 194 -36.31 -6.32 -33.03
C SER A 194 -36.45 -7.20 -34.28
N GLY A 195 -35.76 -8.36 -34.32
CA GLY A 195 -35.93 -9.36 -35.36
C GLY A 195 -37.33 -9.99 -35.35
N GLY A 196 -37.82 -10.40 -34.17
CA GLY A 196 -39.15 -11.02 -34.03
C GLY A 196 -40.32 -10.09 -34.35
N LEU A 197 -40.17 -8.77 -34.13
CA LEU A 197 -41.21 -7.78 -34.45
C LEU A 197 -41.32 -7.46 -35.95
N THR A 198 -40.26 -7.68 -36.72
CA THR A 198 -40.24 -7.40 -38.17
C THR A 198 -40.69 -8.60 -39.01
N SER A 199 -40.61 -9.82 -38.47
CA SER A 199 -41.12 -11.04 -39.10
C SER A 199 -42.65 -11.19 -38.99
N GLY A 200 -43.38 -10.37 -39.75
CA GLY A 200 -44.51 -10.83 -40.60
C GLY A 200 -45.83 -11.35 -40.00
N ALA A 201 -46.12 -11.26 -38.70
CA ALA A 201 -47.42 -11.71 -38.18
C ALA A 201 -48.57 -10.72 -38.52
N SER A 202 -49.24 -10.95 -39.67
CA SER A 202 -50.47 -10.25 -40.08
C SER A 202 -51.71 -11.01 -39.58
N GLY A 203 -52.30 -10.61 -38.45
CA GLY A 203 -53.58 -11.16 -37.94
C GLY A 203 -53.69 -11.25 -36.42
N ALA A 204 -54.80 -11.82 -35.92
CA ALA A 204 -55.11 -11.97 -34.48
C ALA A 204 -54.05 -12.75 -33.66
N GLY A 205 -53.14 -13.49 -34.32
CA GLY A 205 -51.97 -14.12 -33.69
C GLY A 205 -50.89 -13.14 -33.23
N LYS A 206 -50.88 -11.89 -33.72
CA LYS A 206 -49.87 -10.87 -33.41
C LYS A 206 -49.82 -10.49 -31.93
N LEU A 207 -50.97 -10.49 -31.25
CA LEU A 207 -51.06 -10.17 -29.81
C LEU A 207 -50.39 -11.25 -28.95
N ASN A 208 -50.62 -12.53 -29.27
CA ASN A 208 -50.02 -13.65 -28.56
C ASN A 208 -48.50 -13.76 -28.83
N GLU A 209 -48.08 -13.53 -30.08
CA GLU A 209 -46.67 -13.48 -30.46
C GLU A 209 -45.93 -12.35 -29.71
N MET A 210 -46.53 -11.15 -29.66
CA MET A 210 -45.97 -9.99 -28.99
C MET A 210 -45.88 -10.19 -27.47
N GLN A 211 -46.89 -10.82 -26.85
CA GLN A 211 -46.85 -11.14 -25.42
C GLN A 211 -45.75 -12.18 -25.10
N ARG A 212 -45.55 -13.17 -25.96
CA ARG A 212 -44.48 -14.17 -25.81
C ARG A 212 -43.09 -13.52 -25.94
N VAL A 213 -42.90 -12.66 -26.94
CA VAL A 213 -41.65 -11.90 -27.12
C VAL A 213 -41.39 -10.99 -25.93
N LEU A 214 -42.42 -10.32 -25.39
CA LEU A 214 -42.29 -9.52 -24.17
C LEU A 214 -41.91 -10.35 -22.95
N GLN A 215 -42.49 -11.55 -22.79
CA GLN A 215 -42.17 -12.45 -21.70
C GLN A 215 -40.73 -13.00 -21.80
N ASP A 216 -40.29 -13.39 -23.00
CA ASP A 216 -38.92 -13.83 -23.24
C ASP A 216 -37.90 -12.70 -23.05
N LEU A 217 -38.25 -11.47 -23.45
CA LEU A 217 -37.47 -10.27 -23.16
C LEU A 217 -37.32 -10.04 -21.66
N LEU A 218 -38.42 -10.13 -20.90
CA LEU A 218 -38.41 -9.92 -19.45
C LEU A 218 -37.62 -11.00 -18.73
N ALA A 219 -37.78 -12.26 -19.13
CA ALA A 219 -37.04 -13.38 -18.57
C ALA A 219 -35.54 -13.27 -18.89
N SER A 220 -35.19 -12.90 -20.13
CA SER A 220 -33.81 -12.67 -20.57
C SER A 220 -33.17 -11.50 -19.82
N ALA A 221 -33.90 -10.39 -19.66
CA ALA A 221 -33.45 -9.24 -18.89
C ALA A 221 -33.23 -9.58 -17.41
N ALA A 222 -34.17 -10.31 -16.79
CA ALA A 222 -34.04 -10.78 -15.41
C ALA A 222 -32.81 -11.69 -15.22
N ALA A 223 -32.57 -12.62 -16.14
CA ALA A 223 -31.38 -13.47 -16.11
C ALA A 223 -30.07 -12.66 -16.17
N LYS A 224 -30.06 -11.52 -16.89
CA LYS A 224 -28.90 -10.64 -17.03
C LYS A 224 -28.64 -9.75 -15.82
N PHE A 225 -29.67 -9.44 -15.02
CA PHE A 225 -29.48 -8.79 -13.73
C PHE A 225 -28.65 -9.64 -12.76
N TRP A 226 -28.70 -10.97 -12.86
CA TRP A 226 -27.86 -11.85 -12.04
C TRP A 226 -26.37 -11.67 -12.30
N ILE A 227 -25.97 -11.32 -13.53
CA ILE A 227 -24.56 -11.01 -13.86
C ILE A 227 -24.11 -9.77 -13.09
N SER A 228 -24.92 -8.72 -13.09
CA SER A 228 -24.64 -7.49 -12.34
C SER A 228 -24.60 -7.76 -10.83
N ALA A 229 -25.57 -8.51 -10.30
CA ALA A 229 -25.63 -8.88 -8.89
C ALA A 229 -24.39 -9.68 -8.45
N ALA A 230 -23.95 -10.65 -9.27
CA ALA A 230 -22.75 -11.43 -9.01
C ALA A 230 -21.47 -10.57 -9.04
N GLY A 231 -21.36 -9.67 -10.01
CA GLY A 231 -20.24 -8.72 -10.09
C GLY A 231 -20.17 -7.78 -8.89
N LEU A 232 -21.32 -7.23 -8.47
CA LEU A 232 -21.42 -6.40 -7.28
C LEU A 232 -21.05 -7.18 -6.02
N ALA A 233 -21.58 -8.41 -5.86
CA ALA A 233 -21.22 -9.27 -4.74
C ALA A 233 -19.71 -9.56 -4.71
N GLY A 234 -19.10 -9.86 -5.85
CA GLY A 234 -17.65 -10.05 -5.98
C GLY A 234 -16.85 -8.81 -5.57
N ALA A 235 -17.30 -7.62 -5.99
CA ALA A 235 -16.66 -6.36 -5.61
C ALA A 235 -16.78 -6.06 -4.11
N VAL A 236 -17.94 -6.33 -3.51
CA VAL A 236 -18.14 -6.22 -2.05
C VAL A 236 -17.20 -7.17 -1.31
N VAL A 237 -17.07 -8.42 -1.75
CA VAL A 237 -16.13 -9.39 -1.15
C VAL A 237 -14.69 -8.89 -1.24
N LEU A 238 -14.27 -8.35 -2.39
CA LEU A 238 -12.92 -7.76 -2.54
C LEU A 238 -12.70 -6.58 -1.59
N LEU A 239 -13.67 -5.68 -1.47
CA LEU A 239 -13.59 -4.53 -0.56
C LEU A 239 -13.56 -4.96 0.92
N MET A 240 -14.33 -5.97 1.29
CA MET A 240 -14.31 -6.54 2.65
C MET A 240 -12.95 -7.17 2.95
N PHE A 241 -12.40 -7.92 1.99
CA PHE A 241 -11.07 -8.52 2.13
C PHE A 241 -9.97 -7.47 2.21
N GLU A 242 -10.04 -6.41 1.39
CA GLU A 242 -9.10 -5.29 1.45
C GLU A 242 -9.13 -4.62 2.83
N ARG A 243 -10.32 -4.34 3.38
CA ARG A 243 -10.47 -3.79 4.74
C ARG A 243 -9.90 -4.74 5.80
N TYR A 244 -10.09 -6.04 5.63
CA TYR A 244 -9.50 -7.04 6.52
C TYR A 244 -7.96 -7.03 6.46
N CYS A 245 -7.39 -7.02 5.25
CA CYS A 245 -5.95 -6.90 5.02
C CYS A 245 -5.40 -5.62 5.65
N LEU A 246 -6.03 -4.46 5.39
CA LEU A 246 -5.61 -3.18 5.95
C LEU A 246 -5.59 -3.20 7.48
N ARG A 247 -6.60 -3.78 8.14
CA ARG A 247 -6.63 -3.94 9.61
C ARG A 247 -5.50 -4.82 10.13
N SER A 248 -5.19 -5.90 9.41
CA SER A 248 -4.10 -6.80 9.82
C SER A 248 -2.72 -6.15 9.66
N VAL A 249 -2.51 -5.39 8.57
CA VAL A 249 -1.27 -4.64 8.33
C VAL A 249 -1.14 -3.50 9.33
N SER A 250 -2.22 -2.79 9.65
CA SER A 250 -2.19 -1.72 10.65
C SER A 250 -1.82 -2.26 12.03
N ALA A 251 -2.40 -3.40 12.44
CA ALA A 251 -2.04 -4.03 13.71
C ALA A 251 -0.56 -4.45 13.78
N LEU A 252 0.03 -4.89 12.66
CA LEU A 252 1.47 -5.18 12.58
C LEU A 252 2.31 -3.91 12.67
N ALA A 253 1.88 -2.85 11.98
CA ALA A 253 2.55 -1.55 12.03
C ALA A 253 2.51 -0.92 13.41
N ASP A 254 1.38 -1.03 14.13
CA ASP A 254 1.24 -0.54 15.50
C ASP A 254 2.19 -1.27 16.45
N ARG A 255 2.33 -2.60 16.30
CA ARG A 255 3.30 -3.40 17.09
C ARG A 255 4.74 -3.01 16.80
N LEU A 256 5.07 -2.79 15.52
CA LEU A 256 6.40 -2.36 15.11
C LEU A 256 6.71 -0.94 15.60
N GLY A 257 5.74 -0.02 15.50
CA GLY A 257 5.84 1.33 16.04
C GLY A 257 6.06 1.32 17.55
N ALA A 258 5.29 0.52 18.29
CA ALA A 258 5.46 0.38 19.73
C ALA A 258 6.88 -0.09 20.11
N LEU A 259 7.45 -1.06 19.39
CA LEU A 259 8.84 -1.47 19.63
C LEU A 259 9.85 -0.38 19.28
N LEU A 260 9.59 0.40 18.24
CA LEU A 260 10.48 1.49 17.86
C LEU A 260 10.43 2.61 18.89
N ASP A 261 9.24 2.94 19.40
CA ASP A 261 9.03 3.91 20.48
C ASP A 261 9.69 3.44 21.77
N GLU A 262 9.59 2.15 22.10
CA GLU A 262 10.31 1.54 23.24
C GLU A 262 11.83 1.67 23.08
N LEU A 263 12.37 1.34 21.90
CA LEU A 263 13.81 1.49 21.62
C LEU A 263 14.28 2.95 21.63
N LEU A 264 13.45 3.89 21.17
CA LEU A 264 13.78 5.32 21.17
C LEU A 264 13.64 5.93 22.56
N SER A 265 12.84 5.34 23.45
CA SER A 265 12.74 5.76 24.85
C SER A 265 14.02 5.44 25.64
N GLU A 266 14.77 4.44 25.22
CA GLU A 266 16.07 4.10 25.80
C GLU A 266 17.17 5.01 25.23
N PRO A 267 17.84 5.85 26.05
CA PRO A 267 18.78 6.85 25.56
C PRO A 267 20.01 6.24 24.87
N GLU A 268 20.43 5.04 25.27
CA GLU A 268 21.55 4.33 24.65
C GLU A 268 21.18 3.80 23.25
N ALA A 269 20.01 3.19 23.08
CA ALA A 269 19.53 2.74 21.78
C ALA A 269 19.27 3.92 20.85
N ALA A 270 18.65 4.99 21.36
CA ALA A 270 18.45 6.23 20.60
C ALA A 270 19.79 6.80 20.10
N ARG A 271 20.84 6.82 20.94
CA ARG A 271 22.18 7.26 20.52
C ARG A 271 22.79 6.38 19.43
N LEU A 272 22.52 5.07 19.42
CA LEU A 272 23.06 4.15 18.41
C LEU A 272 22.29 4.20 17.08
N LEU A 273 20.97 4.35 17.15
CA LEU A 273 20.05 4.48 16.02
C LEU A 273 20.21 5.84 15.34
N CYS A 274 20.20 6.91 16.12
CA CYS A 274 20.37 8.29 15.68
C CYS A 274 21.83 8.74 15.68
N LYS A 275 22.80 7.82 15.80
CA LYS A 275 24.18 8.11 15.42
C LYS A 275 24.14 8.36 13.93
N ALA A 276 23.91 9.62 13.58
CA ALA A 276 24.05 10.17 12.25
C ALA A 276 25.31 9.55 11.65
N GLU A 277 25.29 9.24 10.38
CA GLU A 277 26.55 9.15 9.65
C GLU A 277 27.25 10.49 9.89
N ILE A 278 28.22 10.49 10.83
CA ILE A 278 29.14 11.59 11.16
C ILE A 278 30.12 11.76 9.98
N GLY A 279 29.54 11.93 8.79
CA GLY A 279 30.18 12.21 7.53
C GLY A 279 29.42 13.26 6.73
N SER A 280 28.16 13.56 7.11
CA SER A 280 27.49 14.81 6.75
C SER A 280 27.46 15.71 7.99
N THR A 281 28.65 16.15 8.40
CA THR A 281 28.78 17.39 9.17
C THR A 281 28.07 18.47 8.35
N ASP A 282 26.89 18.86 8.77
CA ASP A 282 26.29 20.10 8.30
C ASP A 282 27.26 21.20 8.76
N PRO A 283 28.06 21.83 7.88
CA PRO A 283 29.17 22.69 8.27
C PRO A 283 28.67 23.87 9.12
N ILE A 284 27.40 24.22 8.97
CA ILE A 284 26.69 25.23 9.75
C ILE A 284 26.56 24.80 11.21
N ARG A 285 26.31 23.52 11.49
CA ARG A 285 26.19 23.01 12.87
C ARG A 285 27.53 23.02 13.60
N ASP A 286 28.59 22.60 12.92
CA ASP A 286 29.95 22.65 13.50
C ASP A 286 30.39 24.10 13.71
N GLN A 287 30.06 25.00 12.78
CA GLN A 287 30.27 26.44 12.97
C GLN A 287 29.47 27.00 14.14
N LEU A 288 28.19 26.62 14.31
CA LEU A 288 27.35 27.09 15.41
C LEU A 288 27.83 26.55 16.76
N LEU A 289 28.26 25.28 16.83
CA LEU A 289 28.85 24.71 18.04
C LEU A 289 30.18 25.39 18.39
N MET A 290 31.02 25.65 17.39
CA MET A 290 32.28 26.37 17.58
C MET A 290 32.03 27.82 18.05
N ILE A 291 31.04 28.52 17.48
CA ILE A 291 30.63 29.85 17.94
C ILE A 291 30.10 29.79 19.38
N ALA A 292 29.27 28.80 19.72
CA ALA A 292 28.73 28.63 21.06
C ALA A 292 29.83 28.35 22.10
N GLU A 293 30.80 27.50 21.78
CA GLU A 293 31.98 27.27 22.62
C GLU A 293 32.85 28.53 22.74
N GLN A 294 33.03 29.28 21.65
CA GLN A 294 33.79 30.53 21.66
C GLN A 294 33.09 31.61 22.51
N ILE A 295 31.76 31.69 22.47
CA ILE A 295 30.96 32.55 23.34
C ILE A 295 31.10 32.09 24.80
N LYS A 296 31.03 30.78 25.08
CA LYS A 296 31.16 30.23 26.43
C LYS A 296 32.55 30.47 27.03
N ALA A 297 33.60 30.25 26.24
CA ALA A 297 34.99 30.52 26.65
C ALA A 297 35.26 32.02 26.81
N SER A 298 34.53 32.86 26.07
CA SER A 298 34.59 34.30 26.23
C SER A 298 33.66 34.83 27.32
N ALA A 299 32.71 34.05 27.83
CA ALA A 299 31.68 34.54 28.76
C ALA A 299 32.29 35.11 30.06
N ASP A 300 33.40 34.54 30.53
CA ASP A 300 34.15 35.04 31.70
C ASP A 300 34.81 36.40 31.44
N GLN A 301 34.94 36.82 30.17
CA GLN A 301 35.50 38.10 29.75
C GLN A 301 34.43 39.14 29.42
N TRP A 302 33.13 38.84 29.52
CA TRP A 302 32.08 39.77 29.15
C TRP A 302 31.48 40.34 30.42
N VAL A 303 31.68 41.65 30.63
CA VAL A 303 31.12 42.35 31.79
C VAL A 303 29.82 43.00 31.35
N LEU A 304 28.72 42.61 32.02
CA LEU A 304 27.41 43.18 31.77
C LEU A 304 27.30 44.48 32.57
N THR A 305 27.56 45.60 31.91
CA THR A 305 27.54 46.92 32.54
C THR A 305 26.14 47.49 32.43
N VAL A 306 25.41 47.52 33.55
CA VAL A 306 24.09 48.17 33.64
C VAL A 306 24.30 49.62 34.07
N LYS A 307 24.10 50.57 33.16
CA LYS A 307 24.09 51.99 33.51
C LYS A 307 22.68 52.37 33.95
N ILE A 308 22.51 52.46 35.27
CA ILE A 308 21.30 53.03 35.87
C ILE A 308 21.46 54.56 35.78
N GLY A 309 20.63 55.21 34.96
CA GLY A 309 20.69 56.65 34.73
C GLY A 309 20.61 57.44 36.05
N GLY A 310 21.52 58.40 36.22
CA GLY A 310 21.53 59.31 37.37
C GLY A 310 20.26 60.18 37.43
N ALA A 311 19.99 60.71 38.62
CA ALA A 311 18.72 61.25 39.12
C ALA A 311 18.08 62.46 38.40
N GLY A 312 18.29 62.65 37.09
CA GLY A 312 17.81 63.84 36.37
C GLY A 312 17.27 63.64 34.94
N ALA A 313 17.27 62.43 34.37
CA ALA A 313 16.71 62.20 33.03
C ALA A 313 16.01 60.83 32.94
N SER A 314 14.91 60.77 32.19
CA SER A 314 13.97 59.63 32.07
C SER A 314 14.64 58.26 32.18
N GLY A 315 14.38 57.58 33.30
CA GLY A 315 15.03 56.34 33.72
C GLY A 315 14.66 55.12 32.87
N VAL A 316 15.28 54.99 31.71
CA VAL A 316 15.37 53.70 31.01
C VAL A 316 16.78 53.15 31.26
N PRO A 317 16.94 52.07 32.04
CA PRO A 317 18.23 51.44 32.22
C PRO A 317 18.74 50.98 30.85
N THR A 318 19.97 51.40 30.50
CA THR A 318 20.64 50.91 29.29
C THR A 318 21.62 49.82 29.68
N VAL A 319 21.43 48.64 29.11
CA VAL A 319 22.31 47.48 29.30
C VAL A 319 23.23 47.42 28.10
N SER A 320 24.53 47.54 28.32
CA SER A 320 25.55 47.36 27.28
C SER A 320 26.43 46.17 27.64
N LEU A 321 26.57 45.23 26.70
CA LEU A 321 27.48 44.09 26.81
C LEU A 321 28.80 44.49 26.16
N GLY A 322 29.89 44.55 26.95
CA GLY A 322 31.21 44.97 26.45
C GLY A 322 32.32 44.11 27.01
N ARG A 323 33.42 43.98 26.25
CA ARG A 323 34.69 43.47 26.77
C ARG A 323 35.29 44.53 27.68
N PRO A 324 35.77 44.19 28.90
CA PRO A 324 36.53 45.13 29.71
C PRO A 324 37.81 45.48 28.94
N THR A 325 37.97 46.77 28.65
CA THR A 325 39.22 47.35 28.11
C THR A 325 40.25 47.48 29.22
#